data_AF-A0A6V8E5M5-F1
#
_entry.id   AF-A0A6V8E5M5-F1
#
_cell.length_a   1.000
_cell.length_b   1.000
_cell.length_c   1.000
_cell.angle_alpha   90.00
_cell.angle_beta   90.00
_cell.angle_gamma   90.00
#
_symmetry.space_group_name_H-M   'P 1'
#
loop_
_entity.id
_entity.type
_entity.pdbx_description
1 polymer ?
#
loop_
_entity_poly.entity_id
_entity_poly.type
_entity_poly.pdbx_seq_one_letter_code
_entity_poly.pdbx_strand_id
1 'polypeptide(L)'
;AYERIQEETEWLIGRKPDRVVIASDRIETYHQHATDMLEQGFGYVCRCTADAFKEFRVSKTNCPCRSQNVQDNLVLWKRMLDRKFKPGEAVVRVKTDMKLKNPALRDWPALRIQDTTAHPHPRPEIGSNHVVWPLLDFQSAVEDHLQGVTHIVRGKDLMDSTRKQTLLYEHFGWTYPETMYWGRVKVHEWGGFSTSQMRADIEDGRYSDWDDPRLPTLAGLRQRGIQARALRSFWNELGITQKDISVPLATLYSHNTKAVDDEAPRLTFVRHAVEFQLTGDHPNQLSIPVHPNHASMGLRGWKLNDGRIWLEGEDLEKMDLRLKEFADVALHDQEARVESIERSDKRPIVHWLPASQSVSAVVLSTKDDTVVHTEGQLERHKHKAGTIVQLERVGYAIVIDNATLMLCHEESQEQ
;
A
#
# COMPACT_ATOMS: atom_id res chain seq x y z
N ALA A 1 4.09 -3.53 -13.28
CA ALA A 1 2.73 -3.09 -12.91
C ALA A 1 1.69 -4.20 -13.15
N TYR A 2 1.51 -4.71 -14.37
CA TYR A 2 0.52 -5.75 -14.67
C TYR A 2 0.66 -7.00 -13.79
N GLU A 3 1.87 -7.58 -13.69
CA GLU A 3 2.14 -8.74 -12.83
C GLU A 3 2.02 -8.37 -11.34
N ARG A 4 2.71 -7.30 -10.95
CA ARG A 4 2.78 -6.84 -9.55
C ARG A 4 1.41 -6.57 -8.91
N ILE A 5 0.49 -5.91 -9.63
CA ILE A 5 -0.86 -5.64 -9.09
C ILE A 5 -1.57 -6.95 -8.76
N GLN A 6 -1.42 -7.97 -9.62
CA GLN A 6 -2.01 -9.28 -9.35
C GLN A 6 -1.35 -9.93 -8.14
N GLU A 7 -0.02 -10.00 -8.09
CA GLU A 7 0.72 -10.61 -6.96
C GLU A 7 0.43 -9.91 -5.62
N GLU A 8 0.43 -8.58 -5.59
CA GLU A 8 0.13 -7.80 -4.39
C GLU A 8 -1.33 -7.96 -3.97
N THR A 9 -2.26 -8.06 -4.93
CA THR A 9 -3.67 -8.36 -4.64
C THR A 9 -3.80 -9.75 -4.03
N GLU A 10 -3.18 -10.77 -4.64
CA GLU A 10 -3.20 -12.15 -4.15
C GLU A 10 -2.61 -12.27 -2.74
N TRP A 11 -1.50 -11.57 -2.47
CA TRP A 11 -0.92 -11.46 -1.13
C TRP A 11 -1.88 -10.79 -0.14
N LEU A 12 -2.49 -9.67 -0.52
CA LEU A 12 -3.38 -8.90 0.36
C LEU A 12 -4.66 -9.67 0.68
N ILE A 13 -5.26 -10.37 -0.28
CA ILE A 13 -6.54 -11.09 -0.10
C ILE A 13 -6.36 -12.55 0.32
N GLY A 14 -5.16 -13.12 0.13
CA GLY A 14 -4.83 -14.51 0.48
C GLY A 14 -5.38 -15.57 -0.49
N ARG A 15 -5.85 -15.15 -1.67
CA ARG A 15 -6.37 -16.03 -2.72
C ARG A 15 -6.22 -15.38 -4.10
N LYS A 16 -6.38 -16.18 -5.16
CA LYS A 16 -6.45 -15.67 -6.52
C LYS A 16 -7.78 -14.94 -6.79
N PRO A 17 -7.78 -13.90 -7.63
CA PRO A 17 -9.01 -13.32 -8.13
C PRO A 17 -9.76 -14.37 -8.98
N ASP A 18 -11.09 -14.37 -8.92
CA ASP A 18 -11.92 -15.29 -9.72
C ASP A 18 -11.79 -15.02 -11.22
N ARG A 19 -11.54 -13.76 -11.59
CA ARG A 19 -11.40 -13.29 -12.97
C ARG A 19 -10.35 -12.20 -13.03
N VAL A 20 -9.48 -12.27 -14.04
CA VAL A 20 -8.57 -11.18 -14.41
C VAL A 20 -8.99 -10.68 -15.77
N VAL A 21 -9.34 -9.40 -15.85
CA VAL A 21 -9.76 -8.75 -17.11
C VAL A 21 -8.84 -7.57 -17.37
N ILE A 22 -8.18 -7.58 -18.52
CA ILE A 22 -7.34 -6.48 -18.96
C ILE A 22 -8.10 -5.70 -20.02
N ALA A 23 -8.45 -4.45 -19.70
CA ALA A 23 -9.31 -3.64 -20.57
C ALA A 23 -8.75 -3.48 -21.99
N SER A 24 -7.43 -3.41 -22.17
CA SER A 24 -6.82 -3.25 -23.49
C SER A 24 -6.95 -4.48 -24.41
N ASP A 25 -7.31 -5.66 -23.89
CA ASP A 25 -7.67 -6.82 -24.74
C ASP A 25 -9.06 -6.67 -25.38
N ARG A 26 -9.85 -5.70 -24.92
CA ARG A 26 -11.28 -5.59 -25.23
C ARG A 26 -11.60 -4.30 -25.99
N ILE A 27 -10.59 -3.67 -26.60
CA ILE A 27 -10.78 -2.41 -27.34
C ILE A 27 -11.84 -2.54 -28.43
N GLU A 28 -11.82 -3.62 -29.19
CA GLU A 28 -12.85 -3.90 -30.21
C GLU A 28 -14.26 -4.03 -29.62
N THR A 29 -14.38 -4.60 -28.42
CA THR A 29 -15.67 -4.66 -27.70
C THR A 29 -16.18 -3.25 -27.40
N TYR A 30 -15.32 -2.34 -26.95
CA TYR A 30 -15.73 -0.96 -26.69
C TYR A 30 -16.02 -0.19 -27.98
N HIS A 31 -15.29 -0.45 -29.07
CA HIS A 31 -15.57 0.13 -30.38
C HIS A 31 -16.92 -0.33 -30.93
N GLN A 32 -17.29 -1.59 -30.73
CA GLN A 32 -18.61 -2.09 -31.11
C GLN A 32 -19.72 -1.35 -30.35
N HIS A 33 -19.62 -1.21 -29.03
CA HIS A 33 -20.63 -0.47 -28.25
C HIS A 33 -20.66 1.02 -28.61
N ALA A 34 -19.54 1.60 -29.03
CA ALA A 34 -19.51 2.95 -29.56
C ALA A 34 -20.29 3.03 -30.89
N THR A 35 -20.12 2.06 -31.78
CA THR A 35 -20.91 1.94 -33.02
C THR A 35 -22.40 1.81 -32.70
N ASP A 36 -22.79 0.89 -31.81
CA ASP A 36 -24.20 0.68 -31.43
C ASP A 36 -24.83 1.96 -30.87
N MET A 37 -24.09 2.71 -30.04
CA MET A 37 -24.52 4.00 -29.50
C MET A 37 -24.74 5.05 -30.60
N LEU A 38 -23.87 5.10 -31.61
CA LEU A 38 -24.01 6.02 -32.74
C LEU A 38 -25.18 5.63 -33.63
N GLU A 39 -25.38 4.33 -33.89
CA GLU A 39 -26.49 3.79 -34.69
C GLU A 39 -27.85 4.08 -34.05
N GLN A 40 -27.95 3.96 -32.73
CA GLN A 40 -29.16 4.25 -31.96
C GLN A 40 -29.38 5.75 -31.70
N GLY A 41 -28.46 6.62 -32.15
CA GLY A 41 -28.64 8.07 -32.15
C GLY A 41 -28.46 8.77 -30.80
N PHE A 42 -28.02 8.06 -29.77
CA PHE A 42 -27.67 8.62 -28.46
C PHE A 42 -26.15 8.82 -28.27
N GLY A 43 -25.39 8.81 -29.35
CA GLY A 43 -24.04 9.38 -29.41
C GLY A 43 -23.81 10.19 -30.69
N TYR A 44 -22.70 10.94 -30.74
CA TYR A 44 -22.26 11.64 -31.96
C TYR A 44 -20.76 11.93 -31.94
N VAL A 45 -20.19 12.18 -33.13
CA VAL A 45 -18.78 12.57 -33.30
C VAL A 45 -18.67 14.10 -33.29
N CYS A 46 -18.05 14.63 -32.25
CA CYS A 46 -17.83 16.05 -32.08
C CYS A 46 -16.46 16.47 -32.62
N ARG A 47 -16.44 17.47 -33.51
CA ARG A 47 -15.21 18.08 -34.05
C ARG A 47 -14.92 19.48 -33.49
N CYS A 48 -15.68 19.91 -32.49
CA CYS A 48 -15.36 21.15 -31.78
C CYS A 48 -14.07 20.95 -30.97
N THR A 49 -13.27 22.01 -30.87
CA THR A 49 -12.16 22.04 -29.91
C THR A 49 -12.68 21.90 -28.48
N ALA A 50 -11.81 21.49 -27.55
CA ALA A 50 -12.20 21.33 -26.15
C ALA A 50 -12.74 22.64 -25.54
N ASP A 51 -12.12 23.77 -25.87
CA ASP A 51 -12.53 25.10 -25.39
C ASP A 51 -13.87 25.53 -25.99
N ALA A 52 -14.07 25.39 -27.30
CA ALA A 52 -15.35 25.69 -27.93
C ALA A 52 -16.48 24.81 -27.35
N PHE A 53 -16.21 23.53 -27.11
CA PHE A 53 -17.20 22.66 -26.49
C PHE A 53 -17.52 23.05 -25.04
N LYS A 54 -16.53 23.53 -24.30
CA LYS A 54 -16.73 24.03 -22.94
C LYS A 54 -17.71 25.20 -22.90
N GLU A 55 -17.69 26.08 -23.90
CA GLU A 55 -18.64 27.21 -24.02
C GLU A 55 -20.08 26.71 -24.24
N PHE A 56 -20.31 25.76 -25.17
CA PHE A 56 -21.61 25.13 -25.37
C PHE A 56 -22.12 24.45 -24.10
N ARG A 57 -21.21 23.74 -23.40
CA ARG A 57 -21.50 23.08 -22.13
C ARG A 57 -21.91 24.06 -21.05
N VAL A 58 -21.21 25.18 -20.88
CA VAL A 58 -21.53 26.21 -19.87
C VAL A 58 -22.84 26.92 -20.21
N SER A 59 -23.03 27.30 -21.47
CA SER A 59 -24.22 28.00 -21.96
C SER A 59 -25.46 27.10 -22.10
N LYS A 60 -25.32 25.78 -21.90
CA LYS A 60 -26.41 24.77 -22.05
C LYS A 60 -26.98 24.74 -23.46
N THR A 61 -26.15 25.00 -24.48
CA THR A 61 -26.53 25.02 -25.89
C THR A 61 -25.92 23.84 -26.63
N ASN A 62 -26.55 23.42 -27.72
CA ASN A 62 -26.05 22.33 -28.54
C ASN A 62 -24.88 22.81 -29.40
N CYS A 63 -23.79 22.03 -29.48
CA CYS A 63 -22.78 22.30 -30.49
C CYS A 63 -23.31 21.94 -31.89
N PRO A 64 -22.73 22.51 -32.98
CA PRO A 64 -23.18 22.23 -34.35
C PRO A 64 -23.11 20.74 -34.75
N CYS A 65 -22.19 19.97 -34.16
CA CYS A 65 -22.06 18.54 -34.47
C CYS A 65 -23.21 17.68 -33.90
N ARG A 66 -23.92 18.16 -32.86
CA ARG A 66 -24.93 17.36 -32.13
C ARG A 66 -26.16 17.00 -32.97
N SER A 67 -26.44 17.79 -34.02
CA SER A 67 -27.56 17.59 -34.95
C SER A 67 -27.20 16.76 -36.18
N GLN A 68 -25.98 16.23 -36.27
CA GLN A 68 -25.59 15.30 -37.34
C GLN A 68 -26.51 14.07 -37.33
N ASN A 69 -26.85 13.58 -38.53
CA ASN A 69 -27.60 12.34 -38.65
C ASN A 69 -26.71 11.12 -38.35
N VAL A 70 -27.32 9.95 -38.22
CA VAL A 70 -26.61 8.71 -37.89
C VAL A 70 -25.54 8.36 -38.92
N GLN A 71 -25.84 8.49 -40.22
CA GLN A 71 -24.90 8.11 -41.29
C GLN A 71 -23.65 8.98 -41.29
N ASP A 72 -23.80 10.29 -41.12
CA ASP A 72 -22.66 11.22 -41.01
C ASP A 72 -21.78 10.88 -39.80
N ASN A 73 -22.40 10.53 -38.68
CA ASN A 73 -21.67 10.11 -37.49
C ASN A 73 -20.87 8.82 -37.72
N LEU A 74 -21.45 7.83 -38.38
CA LEU A 74 -20.77 6.57 -38.70
C LEU A 74 -19.60 6.79 -39.68
N VAL A 75 -19.77 7.67 -40.67
CA VAL A 75 -18.67 8.06 -41.58
C VAL A 75 -17.53 8.74 -40.80
N LEU A 76 -17.85 9.66 -39.89
CA LEU A 76 -16.85 10.31 -39.04
C LEU A 76 -16.18 9.32 -38.09
N TRP A 77 -16.94 8.39 -37.51
CA TRP A 77 -16.44 7.35 -36.64
C TRP A 77 -15.43 6.45 -37.35
N LYS A 78 -15.79 5.95 -38.54
CA LYS A 78 -14.86 5.19 -39.40
C LYS A 78 -13.58 5.96 -39.68
N ARG A 79 -13.68 7.26 -39.98
CA ARG A 79 -12.50 8.13 -40.17
C ARG A 79 -11.63 8.28 -38.92
N MET A 80 -12.22 8.26 -37.72
CA MET A 80 -11.45 8.24 -36.47
C MET A 80 -10.64 6.94 -36.34
N LEU A 81 -11.26 5.79 -36.64
CA LEU A 81 -10.60 4.48 -36.64
C LEU A 81 -9.50 4.39 -37.71
N ASP A 82 -9.77 4.89 -38.93
CA ASP A 82 -8.86 4.89 -40.09
C ASP A 82 -7.73 5.93 -39.99
N ARG A 83 -7.48 6.49 -38.79
CA ARG A 83 -6.41 7.46 -38.51
C ARG A 83 -6.47 8.74 -39.36
N LYS A 84 -7.68 9.14 -39.79
CA LYS A 84 -7.89 10.35 -40.63
C LYS A 84 -8.04 11.64 -39.82
N PHE A 85 -7.93 11.53 -38.50
CA PHE A 85 -7.98 12.64 -37.55
C PHE A 85 -6.79 12.55 -36.59
N LYS A 86 -6.29 13.71 -36.18
CA LYS A 86 -5.25 13.84 -35.15
C LYS A 86 -5.88 13.92 -33.75
N PRO A 87 -5.09 13.69 -32.68
CA PRO A 87 -5.54 13.94 -31.32
C PRO A 87 -6.17 15.32 -31.16
N GLY A 88 -7.35 15.37 -30.55
CA GLY A 88 -8.12 16.62 -30.34
C GLY A 88 -8.99 17.07 -31.52
N GLU A 89 -8.86 16.50 -32.72
CA GLU A 89 -9.67 16.89 -33.89
C GLU A 89 -11.07 16.26 -33.91
N ALA A 90 -11.26 15.14 -33.22
CA ALA A 90 -12.53 14.44 -33.10
C ALA A 90 -12.63 13.67 -31.78
N VAL A 91 -13.83 13.67 -31.19
CA VAL A 91 -14.17 12.96 -29.94
C VAL A 91 -15.58 12.40 -30.07
N VAL A 92 -15.79 11.15 -29.68
CA VAL A 92 -17.14 10.57 -29.57
C VAL A 92 -17.75 11.03 -28.25
N ARG A 93 -18.97 11.55 -28.29
CA ARG A 93 -19.71 12.01 -27.09
C ARG A 93 -20.98 11.20 -26.90
N VAL A 94 -21.30 10.91 -25.65
CA VAL A 94 -22.62 10.41 -25.26
C VAL A 94 -23.58 11.58 -25.31
N LYS A 95 -24.74 11.43 -25.94
CA LYS A 95 -25.71 12.51 -26.13
C LYS A 95 -26.69 12.53 -24.95
N THR A 96 -26.51 13.48 -24.05
CA THR A 96 -27.37 13.66 -22.87
C THR A 96 -28.17 14.96 -22.99
N ASP A 97 -28.91 15.33 -21.95
CA ASP A 97 -29.55 16.65 -21.88
C ASP A 97 -28.53 17.75 -21.54
N MET A 98 -28.38 18.73 -22.43
CA MET A 98 -27.52 19.91 -22.22
C MET A 98 -28.01 20.82 -21.09
N LYS A 99 -29.25 20.64 -20.61
CA LYS A 99 -29.83 21.40 -19.50
C LYS A 99 -29.57 20.78 -18.12
N LEU A 100 -28.96 19.59 -18.03
CA LEU A 100 -28.63 18.92 -16.76
C LEU A 100 -27.93 19.89 -15.80
N LYS A 101 -28.33 19.90 -14.52
CA LYS A 101 -27.77 20.84 -13.52
C LYS A 101 -26.26 20.70 -13.41
N ASN A 102 -25.75 19.47 -13.35
CA ASN A 102 -24.32 19.20 -13.32
C ASN A 102 -23.72 19.31 -14.75
N PRO A 103 -22.79 20.26 -15.00
CA PRO A 103 -22.13 20.39 -16.30
C PRO A 103 -21.32 19.16 -16.73
N ALA A 104 -20.78 18.37 -15.78
CA ALA A 104 -19.97 17.20 -16.10
C ALA A 104 -20.78 16.10 -16.82
N LEU A 105 -22.10 16.10 -16.67
CA LEU A 105 -23.00 15.12 -17.30
C LEU A 105 -23.44 15.53 -18.70
N ARG A 106 -23.21 16.78 -19.11
CA ARG A 106 -23.67 17.30 -20.40
C ARG A 106 -22.74 16.86 -21.52
N ASP A 107 -23.25 16.02 -22.40
CA ASP A 107 -22.60 15.50 -23.61
C ASP A 107 -21.13 15.13 -23.38
N TRP A 108 -20.92 14.26 -22.39
CA TRP A 108 -19.59 13.90 -21.91
C TRP A 108 -18.86 13.01 -22.93
N PRO A 109 -17.52 13.09 -23.01
CA PRO A 109 -16.76 12.35 -24.01
C PRO A 109 -16.66 10.87 -23.65
N ALA A 110 -16.99 9.99 -24.60
CA ALA A 110 -16.91 8.55 -24.47
C ALA A 110 -15.58 7.99 -24.99
N LEU A 111 -15.10 8.47 -26.14
CA LEU A 111 -13.85 8.01 -26.76
C LEU A 111 -13.06 9.19 -27.36
N ARG A 112 -11.73 9.09 -27.31
CA ARG A 112 -10.81 10.10 -27.87
C ARG A 112 -9.71 9.47 -28.71
N ILE A 113 -9.15 10.26 -29.62
CA ILE A 113 -7.94 9.88 -30.36
C ILE A 113 -6.71 10.07 -29.47
N GLN A 114 -5.77 9.14 -29.52
CA GLN A 114 -4.45 9.20 -28.89
C GLN A 114 -3.34 9.18 -29.94
N ASP A 115 -2.23 9.86 -29.64
CA ASP A 115 -1.02 9.77 -30.44
C ASP A 115 -0.27 8.49 -30.07
N THR A 116 -0.65 7.38 -30.70
CA THR A 116 -0.01 6.08 -30.44
C THR A 116 1.32 5.90 -31.18
N THR A 117 1.71 6.85 -32.03
CA THR A 117 3.05 6.86 -32.63
C THR A 117 4.06 7.40 -31.62
N ALA A 118 3.72 8.50 -30.94
CA ALA A 118 4.56 9.06 -29.87
C ALA A 118 4.44 8.28 -28.55
N HIS A 119 3.24 7.78 -28.25
CA HIS A 119 2.93 7.10 -26.99
C HIS A 119 2.19 5.78 -27.26
N PRO A 120 2.89 4.76 -27.80
CA PRO A 120 2.31 3.44 -28.01
C PRO A 120 1.85 2.84 -26.68
N HIS A 121 0.82 1.98 -26.74
CA HIS A 121 0.40 1.24 -25.56
C HIS A 121 1.56 0.34 -25.07
N PRO A 122 1.85 0.27 -23.76
CA PRO A 122 3.03 -0.43 -23.24
C PRO A 122 3.01 -1.95 -23.47
N ARG A 123 1.83 -2.54 -23.70
CA ARG A 123 1.69 -3.96 -24.10
C ARG A 123 2.00 -4.13 -25.60
N PRO A 124 3.05 -4.86 -26.00
CA PRO A 124 3.50 -4.96 -27.39
C PRO A 124 2.44 -5.47 -28.38
N GLU A 125 1.60 -6.40 -27.95
CA GLU A 125 0.49 -6.98 -28.71
C GLU A 125 -0.61 -5.95 -29.03
N ILE A 126 -0.71 -4.89 -28.23
CA ILE A 126 -1.61 -3.76 -28.45
C ILE A 126 -0.89 -2.64 -29.19
N GLY A 127 0.31 -2.27 -28.73
CA GLY A 127 1.20 -1.28 -29.34
C GLY A 127 0.47 -0.04 -29.86
N SER A 128 0.61 0.22 -31.16
CA SER A 128 -0.08 1.31 -31.87
C SER A 128 -1.25 0.81 -32.71
N ASN A 129 -1.82 -0.37 -32.42
CA ASN A 129 -2.86 -0.99 -33.25
C ASN A 129 -4.17 -0.17 -33.21
N HIS A 130 -4.51 0.41 -32.06
CA HIS A 130 -5.71 1.23 -31.89
C HIS A 130 -5.37 2.70 -31.63
N VAL A 131 -5.97 3.61 -32.40
CA VAL A 131 -5.79 5.07 -32.21
C VAL A 131 -6.92 5.73 -31.43
N VAL A 132 -8.09 5.08 -31.37
CA VAL A 132 -9.25 5.59 -30.62
C VAL A 132 -9.40 4.80 -29.32
N TRP A 133 -9.35 5.51 -28.20
CA TRP A 133 -9.38 4.92 -26.87
C TRP A 133 -10.62 5.37 -26.10
N PRO A 134 -11.33 4.45 -25.43
CA PRO A 134 -12.44 4.82 -24.58
C PRO A 134 -11.93 5.52 -23.32
N LEU A 135 -12.74 6.43 -22.80
CA LEU A 135 -12.52 7.09 -21.53
C LEU A 135 -13.14 6.28 -20.39
N LEU A 136 -12.63 6.51 -19.18
CA LEU A 136 -12.96 5.74 -17.96
C LEU A 136 -14.47 5.47 -17.83
N ASP A 137 -15.29 6.51 -17.93
CA ASP A 137 -16.74 6.40 -17.70
C ASP A 137 -17.41 5.45 -18.71
N PHE A 138 -17.06 5.53 -20.01
CA PHE A 138 -17.62 4.67 -21.05
C PHE A 138 -17.07 3.24 -20.95
N GLN A 139 -15.74 3.11 -20.80
CA GLN A 139 -15.08 1.81 -20.72
C GLN A 139 -15.61 0.99 -19.54
N SER A 140 -15.61 1.57 -18.33
CA SER A 140 -16.06 0.84 -17.14
C SER A 140 -17.57 0.59 -17.14
N ALA A 141 -18.39 1.46 -17.73
CA ALA A 141 -19.81 1.20 -17.90
C ALA A 141 -20.07 -0.07 -18.73
N VAL A 142 -19.45 -0.15 -19.91
CA VAL A 142 -19.58 -1.32 -20.79
C VAL A 142 -19.00 -2.56 -20.13
N GLU A 143 -17.84 -2.44 -19.48
CA GLU A 143 -17.21 -3.59 -18.82
C GLU A 143 -18.06 -4.11 -17.66
N ASP A 144 -18.54 -3.25 -16.76
CA ASP A 144 -19.37 -3.65 -15.63
C ASP A 144 -20.65 -4.39 -16.10
N HIS A 145 -21.27 -3.93 -17.19
CA HIS A 145 -22.43 -4.58 -17.78
C HIS A 145 -22.08 -5.98 -18.30
N LEU A 146 -21.03 -6.08 -19.13
CA LEU A 146 -20.63 -7.34 -19.75
C LEU A 146 -20.10 -8.37 -18.74
N GLN A 147 -19.51 -7.91 -17.64
CA GLN A 147 -19.00 -8.76 -16.57
C GLN A 147 -20.10 -9.17 -15.58
N GLY A 148 -21.29 -8.56 -15.65
CA GLY A 148 -22.42 -8.85 -14.75
C GLY A 148 -22.20 -8.30 -13.34
N VAL A 149 -21.54 -7.15 -13.22
CA VAL A 149 -21.30 -6.50 -11.92
C VAL A 149 -22.65 -6.11 -11.31
N THR A 150 -22.87 -6.51 -10.05
CA THR A 150 -24.10 -6.18 -9.32
C THR A 150 -23.90 -5.04 -8.32
N HIS A 151 -22.68 -4.89 -7.80
CA HIS A 151 -22.31 -3.86 -6.84
C HIS A 151 -20.97 -3.24 -7.22
N ILE A 152 -20.91 -1.91 -7.27
CA ILE A 152 -19.69 -1.14 -7.50
C ILE A 152 -19.29 -0.49 -6.17
N VAL A 153 -18.10 -0.79 -5.67
CA VAL A 153 -17.52 -0.15 -4.49
C VAL A 153 -16.39 0.77 -4.94
N ARG A 154 -16.52 2.07 -4.74
CA ARG A 154 -15.53 3.06 -5.22
C ARG A 154 -15.50 4.36 -4.42
N GLY A 155 -14.43 5.13 -4.61
CA GLY A 155 -14.27 6.45 -3.99
C GLY A 155 -15.44 7.41 -4.29
N LYS A 156 -15.85 8.20 -3.29
CA LYS A 156 -16.92 9.21 -3.47
C LYS A 156 -16.56 10.30 -4.50
N ASP A 157 -15.29 10.46 -4.83
CA ASP A 157 -14.81 11.32 -5.90
C ASP A 157 -15.29 10.87 -7.29
N LEU A 158 -15.71 9.61 -7.44
CA LEU A 158 -16.26 9.06 -8.68
C LEU A 158 -17.80 9.05 -8.73
N MET A 159 -18.49 9.81 -7.85
CA MET A 159 -19.96 9.95 -7.90
C MET A 159 -20.46 10.50 -9.24
N ASP A 160 -19.69 11.38 -9.89
CA ASP A 160 -20.04 11.89 -11.21
C ASP A 160 -19.88 10.83 -12.31
N SER A 161 -18.95 9.88 -12.16
CA SER A 161 -18.88 8.71 -13.02
C SER A 161 -20.16 7.89 -12.91
N THR A 162 -20.65 7.59 -11.71
CA THR A 162 -21.95 6.92 -11.52
C THR A 162 -23.05 7.59 -12.32
N ARG A 163 -23.19 8.91 -12.17
CA ARG A 163 -24.26 9.67 -12.82
C ARG A 163 -24.16 9.62 -14.35
N LYS A 164 -22.95 9.70 -14.91
CA LYS A 164 -22.72 9.56 -16.35
C LYS A 164 -23.08 8.16 -16.85
N GLN A 165 -22.65 7.15 -16.11
CA GLN A 165 -22.83 5.75 -16.47
C GLN A 165 -24.29 5.32 -16.36
N THR A 166 -25.03 5.79 -15.36
CA THR A 166 -26.48 5.57 -15.25
C THR A 166 -27.20 6.11 -16.48
N LEU A 167 -26.89 7.33 -16.96
CA LEU A 167 -27.48 7.88 -18.18
C LEU A 167 -27.14 7.01 -19.42
N LEU A 168 -25.92 6.48 -19.50
CA LEU A 168 -25.54 5.58 -20.59
C LEU A 168 -26.32 4.25 -20.53
N TYR A 169 -26.47 3.69 -19.35
CA TYR A 169 -27.25 2.46 -19.14
C TYR A 169 -28.72 2.66 -19.49
N GLU A 170 -29.31 3.79 -19.11
CA GLU A 170 -30.68 4.15 -19.52
C GLU A 170 -30.84 4.16 -21.05
N HIS A 171 -29.86 4.69 -21.78
CA HIS A 171 -29.87 4.66 -23.24
C HIS A 171 -29.83 3.25 -23.83
N PHE A 172 -28.99 2.38 -23.27
CA PHE A 172 -28.89 0.99 -23.71
C PHE A 172 -30.01 0.07 -23.16
N GLY A 173 -30.86 0.57 -22.27
CA GLY A 173 -31.87 -0.25 -21.58
C GLY A 173 -31.28 -1.24 -20.59
N TRP A 174 -30.10 -0.97 -20.04
CA TRP A 174 -29.41 -1.80 -19.05
C TRP A 174 -29.79 -1.42 -17.62
N THR A 175 -29.68 -2.38 -16.70
CA THR A 175 -29.82 -2.12 -15.26
C THR A 175 -28.47 -1.74 -14.68
N TYR A 176 -28.37 -0.54 -14.11
CA TYR A 176 -27.12 -0.05 -13.52
C TYR A 176 -26.85 -0.72 -12.16
N PRO A 177 -25.61 -1.14 -11.85
CA PRO A 177 -25.28 -1.81 -10.58
C PRO A 177 -25.48 -0.91 -9.36
N GLU A 178 -25.74 -1.50 -8.20
CA GLU A 178 -25.81 -0.75 -6.95
C GLU A 178 -24.44 -0.15 -6.64
N THR A 179 -24.36 1.16 -6.44
CA THR A 179 -23.07 1.83 -6.15
C THR A 179 -22.97 2.20 -4.69
N MET A 180 -21.93 1.68 -4.03
CA MET A 180 -21.52 2.06 -2.69
C MET A 180 -20.29 2.97 -2.77
N TYR A 181 -20.30 4.02 -1.96
CA TYR A 181 -19.19 4.96 -1.87
C TYR A 181 -18.50 4.88 -0.53
N TRP A 182 -17.17 4.92 -0.59
CA TRP A 182 -16.33 5.20 0.56
C TRP A 182 -15.70 6.59 0.44
N GLY A 183 -15.55 7.26 1.57
CA GLY A 183 -14.86 8.54 1.70
C GLY A 183 -13.36 8.37 1.49
N ARG A 184 -12.67 9.50 1.38
CA ARG A 184 -11.21 9.50 1.28
C ARG A 184 -10.63 9.07 2.60
N VAL A 185 -9.72 8.11 2.55
CA VAL A 185 -8.92 7.68 3.70
C VAL A 185 -7.55 8.30 3.58
N LYS A 186 -7.16 9.05 4.61
CA LYS A 186 -5.82 9.61 4.76
C LYS A 186 -5.12 8.93 5.92
N VAL A 187 -3.84 8.62 5.74
CA VAL A 187 -2.95 8.25 6.84
C VAL A 187 -2.09 9.47 7.14
N HIS A 188 -2.09 9.92 8.40
CA HIS A 188 -1.54 11.24 8.76
C HIS A 188 -0.08 11.41 8.32
N GLU A 189 0.73 10.40 8.60
CA GLU A 189 2.18 10.40 8.45
C GLU A 189 2.62 10.27 6.98
N TRP A 190 1.80 9.64 6.11
CA TRP A 190 2.11 9.53 4.68
C TRP A 190 1.86 10.81 3.89
N GLY A 191 1.14 11.78 4.48
CA GLY A 191 0.77 13.00 3.78
C GLY A 191 -0.01 12.73 2.48
N GLY A 192 0.19 13.59 1.48
CA GLY A 192 -0.36 13.40 0.15
C GLY A 192 0.66 12.75 -0.77
N PHE A 193 0.30 11.63 -1.39
CA PHE A 193 1.17 10.93 -2.33
C PHE A 193 0.48 10.72 -3.68
N SER A 194 1.29 10.61 -4.74
CA SER A 194 0.81 10.24 -6.08
C SER A 194 1.75 9.21 -6.70
N THR A 195 1.21 8.23 -7.40
CA THR A 195 1.98 7.17 -8.06
C THR A 195 2.98 7.74 -9.07
N SER A 196 2.61 8.80 -9.79
CA SER A 196 3.52 9.46 -10.74
C SER A 196 4.69 10.16 -10.04
N GLN A 197 4.45 10.82 -8.91
CA GLN A 197 5.51 11.44 -8.13
C GLN A 197 6.45 10.39 -7.54
N MET A 198 5.92 9.33 -6.93
CA MET A 198 6.75 8.22 -6.42
C MET A 198 7.63 7.62 -7.52
N ARG A 199 7.07 7.45 -8.73
CA ARG A 199 7.84 6.97 -9.88
C ARG A 199 8.99 7.91 -10.22
N ALA A 200 8.74 9.21 -10.30
CA ALA A 200 9.78 10.21 -10.54
C ALA A 200 10.85 10.17 -9.44
N ASP A 201 10.44 10.08 -8.17
CA ASP A 201 11.35 10.00 -7.04
C ASP A 201 12.23 8.72 -7.06
N ILE A 202 11.68 7.59 -7.53
CA ILE A 202 12.44 6.35 -7.76
C ILE A 202 13.43 6.54 -8.92
N GLU A 203 12.97 7.11 -10.05
CA GLU A 203 13.81 7.37 -11.23
C GLU A 203 14.96 8.35 -10.90
N ASP A 204 14.73 9.30 -10.00
CA ASP A 204 15.73 10.25 -9.48
C ASP A 204 16.62 9.66 -8.36
N GLY A 205 16.38 8.40 -7.96
CA GLY A 205 17.19 7.68 -6.97
C GLY A 205 16.93 8.06 -5.51
N ARG A 206 15.84 8.79 -5.21
CA ARG A 206 15.41 9.08 -3.83
C ARG A 206 15.01 7.80 -3.10
N TYR A 207 14.34 6.89 -3.82
CA TYR A 207 13.90 5.57 -3.36
C TYR A 207 14.54 4.47 -4.20
N SER A 208 14.83 3.32 -3.59
CA SER A 208 15.51 2.22 -4.28
C SER A 208 14.66 1.61 -5.40
N ASP A 209 13.39 1.33 -5.08
CA ASP A 209 12.35 0.85 -6.00
C ASP A 209 10.99 0.99 -5.26
N TRP A 210 9.90 0.53 -5.86
CA TRP A 210 8.57 0.51 -5.28
C TRP A 210 8.42 -0.32 -4.00
N ASP A 211 9.38 -1.19 -3.67
CA ASP A 211 9.44 -1.95 -2.41
C ASP A 211 10.30 -1.27 -1.33
N ASP A 212 10.79 -0.05 -1.60
CA ASP A 212 11.49 0.77 -0.61
C ASP A 212 10.62 0.92 0.64
N PRO A 213 11.14 0.61 1.84
CA PRO A 213 10.36 0.60 3.08
C PRO A 213 9.78 1.97 3.45
N ARG A 214 10.31 3.07 2.90
CA ARG A 214 9.81 4.42 3.14
C ARG A 214 8.53 4.72 2.36
N LEU A 215 8.26 3.95 1.31
CA LEU A 215 7.08 4.16 0.46
C LEU A 215 5.82 3.53 1.08
N PRO A 216 4.65 4.18 0.94
CA PRO A 216 3.37 3.65 1.43
C PRO A 216 2.77 2.61 0.47
N THR A 217 3.61 1.88 -0.26
CA THR A 217 3.20 0.83 -1.21
C THR A 217 2.96 -0.48 -0.46
N LEU A 218 2.15 -1.38 -1.03
CA LEU A 218 1.94 -2.70 -0.43
C LEU A 218 3.27 -3.46 -0.30
N ALA A 219 4.15 -3.34 -1.29
CA ALA A 219 5.48 -3.93 -1.22
C ALA A 219 6.39 -3.30 -0.16
N GLY A 220 6.43 -1.97 -0.02
CA GLY A 220 7.22 -1.30 1.01
C GLY A 220 6.76 -1.70 2.42
N LEU A 221 5.44 -1.74 2.63
CA LEU A 221 4.84 -2.22 3.87
C LEU A 221 5.15 -3.70 4.12
N ARG A 222 5.09 -4.55 3.09
CA ARG A 222 5.47 -5.96 3.18
C ARG A 222 6.95 -6.14 3.50
N GLN A 223 7.81 -5.33 2.91
CA GLN A 223 9.26 -5.32 3.14
C GLN A 223 9.59 -4.94 4.59
N ARG A 224 8.76 -4.10 5.20
CA ARG A 224 8.79 -3.79 6.64
C ARG A 224 8.24 -4.91 7.53
N GLY A 225 7.63 -5.95 6.97
CA GLY A 225 7.00 -7.02 7.74
C GLY A 225 5.57 -6.73 8.20
N ILE A 226 4.90 -5.75 7.59
CA ILE A 226 3.45 -5.58 7.75
C ILE A 226 2.73 -6.77 7.12
N GLN A 227 1.88 -7.43 7.90
CA GLN A 227 1.16 -8.62 7.48
C GLN A 227 -0.10 -8.27 6.69
N ALA A 228 -0.41 -9.04 5.65
CA ALA A 228 -1.65 -8.90 4.90
C ALA A 228 -2.90 -9.01 5.79
N ARG A 229 -2.86 -9.91 6.81
CA ARG A 229 -3.96 -10.03 7.79
C ARG A 229 -4.16 -8.76 8.62
N ALA A 230 -3.08 -8.03 8.93
CA ALA A 230 -3.15 -6.76 9.65
C ALA A 230 -3.78 -5.66 8.78
N LEU A 231 -3.37 -5.55 7.51
CA LEU A 231 -3.96 -4.62 6.55
C LEU A 231 -5.45 -4.88 6.36
N ARG A 232 -5.87 -6.14 6.21
CA ARG A 232 -7.29 -6.50 6.13
C ARG A 232 -8.05 -6.10 7.38
N SER A 233 -7.53 -6.38 8.58
CA SER A 233 -8.16 -5.97 9.84
C SER A 233 -8.30 -4.46 9.96
N PHE A 234 -7.25 -3.71 9.59
CA PHE A 234 -7.26 -2.26 9.55
C PHE A 234 -8.36 -1.71 8.63
N TRP A 235 -8.45 -2.19 7.38
CA TRP A 235 -9.48 -1.73 6.44
C TRP A 235 -10.90 -2.18 6.84
N ASN A 236 -11.05 -3.37 7.43
CA ASN A 236 -12.34 -3.85 7.92
C ASN A 236 -12.87 -3.01 9.09
N GLU A 237 -11.98 -2.54 9.98
CA GLU A 237 -12.37 -1.65 11.09
C GLU A 237 -12.91 -0.31 10.58
N LEU A 238 -12.29 0.25 9.54
CA LEU A 238 -12.72 1.52 8.93
C LEU A 238 -14.11 1.41 8.28
N GLY A 239 -14.41 0.24 7.69
CA GLY A 239 -15.68 -0.04 7.03
C GLY A 239 -15.95 0.82 5.79
N ILE A 240 -17.13 0.64 5.21
CA ILE A 240 -17.58 1.41 4.04
C ILE A 240 -18.43 2.58 4.53
N THR A 241 -17.83 3.77 4.61
CA THR A 241 -18.54 5.00 4.98
C THR A 241 -18.19 6.12 4.01
N GLN A 242 -19.12 7.03 3.73
CA GLN A 242 -18.87 8.18 2.84
C GLN A 242 -18.09 9.33 3.53
N LYS A 243 -17.86 9.23 4.84
CA LYS A 243 -17.13 10.24 5.59
C LYS A 243 -15.65 10.15 5.25
N ASP A 244 -15.02 11.30 5.05
CA ASP A 244 -13.57 11.33 4.96
C ASP A 244 -13.01 11.04 6.34
N ILE A 245 -12.03 10.14 6.38
CA ILE A 245 -11.39 9.72 7.62
C ILE A 245 -9.89 9.96 7.50
N SER A 246 -9.30 10.30 8.63
CA SER A 246 -7.86 10.42 8.78
C SER A 246 -7.47 9.58 9.97
N VAL A 247 -6.50 8.69 9.78
CA VAL A 247 -6.07 7.74 10.81
C VAL A 247 -4.56 7.77 10.98
N PRO A 248 -4.06 7.65 12.23
CA PRO A 248 -2.63 7.58 12.48
C PRO A 248 -2.10 6.21 12.10
N LEU A 249 -0.88 6.19 11.57
CA LEU A 249 -0.19 4.98 11.17
C LEU A 249 0.03 4.01 12.35
N ALA A 250 0.09 4.53 13.58
CA ALA A 250 0.05 3.74 14.80
C ALA A 250 -1.13 2.76 14.88
N THR A 251 -2.28 3.07 14.26
CA THR A 251 -3.43 2.17 14.18
C THR A 251 -3.08 0.92 13.37
N LEU A 252 -2.42 1.10 12.21
CA LEU A 252 -1.95 -0.02 11.39
C LEU A 252 -0.90 -0.85 12.15
N TYR A 253 0.02 -0.21 12.87
CA TYR A 253 1.03 -0.91 13.68
C TYR A 253 0.40 -1.71 14.82
N SER A 254 -0.67 -1.22 15.44
CA SER A 254 -1.43 -1.96 16.45
C SER A 254 -2.04 -3.23 15.86
N HIS A 255 -2.66 -3.14 14.68
CA HIS A 255 -3.16 -4.30 13.95
C HIS A 255 -2.05 -5.27 13.58
N ASN A 256 -0.88 -4.76 13.17
CA ASN A 256 0.26 -5.60 12.83
C ASN A 256 0.81 -6.34 14.05
N THR A 257 0.93 -5.64 15.19
CA THR A 257 1.37 -6.22 16.46
C THR A 257 0.44 -7.36 16.87
N LYS A 258 -0.89 -7.12 16.90
CA LYS A 258 -1.88 -8.17 17.19
C LYS A 258 -1.79 -9.35 16.22
N ALA A 259 -1.42 -9.08 14.98
CA ALA A 259 -1.25 -10.10 13.95
C ALA A 259 0.06 -10.89 14.07
N VAL A 260 1.02 -10.53 14.92
CA VAL A 260 2.30 -11.26 14.99
C VAL A 260 2.72 -11.66 16.40
N ASP A 261 2.22 -10.99 17.44
CA ASP A 261 2.64 -11.18 18.84
C ASP A 261 2.58 -12.64 19.31
N ASP A 262 1.50 -13.34 18.95
CA ASP A 262 1.24 -14.72 19.38
C ASP A 262 2.18 -15.75 18.72
N GLU A 263 2.81 -15.41 17.59
CA GLU A 263 3.63 -16.33 16.79
C GLU A 263 5.11 -15.91 16.75
N ALA A 264 5.42 -14.64 17.04
CA ALA A 264 6.76 -14.08 16.88
C ALA A 264 7.70 -14.55 18.00
N PRO A 265 8.79 -15.30 17.72
CA PRO A 265 9.78 -15.65 18.74
C PRO A 265 10.49 -14.39 19.26
N ARG A 266 10.92 -14.43 20.52
CA ARG A 266 11.63 -13.34 21.18
C ARG A 266 13.12 -13.44 20.84
N LEU A 267 13.72 -12.32 20.49
CA LEU A 267 15.17 -12.15 20.39
C LEU A 267 15.58 -10.93 21.18
N THR A 268 16.83 -10.92 21.63
CA THR A 268 17.39 -9.77 22.31
C THR A 268 18.32 -9.01 21.37
N PHE A 269 18.10 -7.69 21.25
CA PHE A 269 18.97 -6.78 20.52
C PHE A 269 19.28 -5.59 21.41
N VAL A 270 20.54 -5.41 21.76
CA VAL A 270 21.02 -4.33 22.63
C VAL A 270 21.59 -3.22 21.76
N ARG A 271 20.92 -2.08 21.69
CA ARG A 271 21.40 -0.89 20.95
C ARG A 271 22.50 -0.20 21.75
N HIS A 272 23.42 0.47 21.05
CA HIS A 272 24.51 1.23 21.70
C HIS A 272 25.17 0.43 22.84
N ALA A 273 25.46 -0.85 22.56
CA ALA A 273 25.79 -1.83 23.59
C ALA A 273 27.06 -1.46 24.36
N VAL A 274 26.95 -1.45 25.69
CA VAL A 274 28.06 -1.25 26.61
C VAL A 274 28.37 -2.58 27.30
N GLU A 275 29.65 -2.96 27.31
CA GLU A 275 30.08 -4.20 27.94
C GLU A 275 30.18 -4.04 29.46
N PHE A 276 29.66 -5.01 30.18
CA PHE A 276 29.83 -5.13 31.63
C PHE A 276 30.31 -6.53 31.99
N GLN A 277 31.11 -6.62 33.04
CA GLN A 277 31.48 -7.88 33.68
C GLN A 277 30.43 -8.22 34.75
N LEU A 278 29.69 -9.30 34.54
CA LEU A 278 28.82 -9.89 35.54
C LEU A 278 29.67 -10.49 36.67
N THR A 279 29.40 -10.08 37.91
CA THR A 279 30.10 -10.53 39.12
C THR A 279 29.11 -11.02 40.18
N GLY A 280 29.59 -11.78 41.16
CA GLY A 280 28.73 -12.41 42.19
C GLY A 280 28.31 -13.83 41.82
N ASP A 281 27.31 -14.36 42.52
CA ASP A 281 26.81 -15.72 42.29
C ASP A 281 25.86 -15.77 41.08
N HIS A 282 26.25 -16.49 40.04
CA HIS A 282 25.45 -16.67 38.83
C HIS A 282 25.68 -18.07 38.21
N PRO A 283 24.69 -18.63 37.50
CA PRO A 283 24.88 -19.90 36.80
C PRO A 283 25.78 -19.72 35.57
N ASN A 284 26.37 -20.83 35.10
CA ASN A 284 27.11 -20.85 33.83
C ASN A 284 26.20 -20.85 32.60
N GLN A 285 24.92 -21.22 32.77
CA GLN A 285 23.95 -21.26 31.69
C GLN A 285 22.58 -20.80 32.20
N LEU A 286 21.88 -20.04 31.37
CA LEU A 286 20.51 -19.59 31.58
C LEU A 286 19.61 -20.15 30.46
N SER A 287 18.36 -20.46 30.78
CA SER A 287 17.36 -20.87 29.79
C SER A 287 16.17 -19.93 29.86
N ILE A 288 15.92 -19.22 28.76
CA ILE A 288 14.90 -18.17 28.67
C ILE A 288 13.82 -18.64 27.69
N PRO A 289 12.52 -18.44 27.96
CA PRO A 289 11.48 -18.79 27.00
C PRO A 289 11.70 -18.09 25.64
N VAL A 290 11.47 -18.83 24.54
CA VAL A 290 11.38 -18.26 23.19
C VAL A 290 10.13 -17.39 23.06
N HIS A 291 9.07 -17.71 23.80
CA HIS A 291 7.81 -16.97 23.82
C HIS A 291 7.23 -17.04 25.24
N PRO A 292 6.84 -15.91 25.88
CA PRO A 292 6.33 -15.89 27.25
C PRO A 292 5.07 -16.74 27.42
N ASN A 293 4.15 -16.66 26.46
CA ASN A 293 2.86 -17.38 26.51
C ASN A 293 2.86 -18.76 25.81
N HIS A 294 3.92 -19.15 25.10
CA HIS A 294 3.96 -20.39 24.30
C HIS A 294 5.16 -21.25 24.64
N ALA A 295 5.07 -21.99 25.75
CA ALA A 295 6.12 -22.92 26.19
C ALA A 295 6.47 -23.99 25.14
N SER A 296 5.54 -24.31 24.23
CA SER A 296 5.76 -25.24 23.10
C SER A 296 6.82 -24.75 22.11
N MET A 297 7.13 -23.45 22.07
CA MET A 297 8.20 -22.88 21.24
C MET A 297 9.60 -23.12 21.82
N GLY A 298 9.68 -23.65 23.04
CA GLY A 298 10.94 -24.02 23.68
C GLY A 298 11.68 -22.87 24.35
N LEU A 299 12.95 -23.11 24.65
CA LEU A 299 13.82 -22.21 25.41
C LEU A 299 15.05 -21.80 24.57
N ARG A 300 15.47 -20.55 24.72
CA ARG A 300 16.75 -19.99 24.28
C ARG A 300 17.79 -20.27 25.37
N GLY A 301 18.86 -20.98 25.03
CA GLY A 301 19.93 -21.33 25.95
C GLY A 301 21.09 -20.33 25.86
N TRP A 302 21.38 -19.64 26.96
CA TRP A 302 22.44 -18.63 27.03
C TRP A 302 23.61 -19.11 27.88
N LYS A 303 24.83 -19.03 27.34
CA LYS A 303 26.06 -19.34 28.10
C LYS A 303 26.61 -18.06 28.72
N LEU A 304 26.97 -18.13 30.00
CA LEU A 304 27.48 -17.03 30.83
C LEU A 304 28.94 -17.24 31.26
N ASN A 305 29.65 -18.19 30.64
CA ASN A 305 30.96 -18.66 31.11
C ASN A 305 32.06 -17.58 31.15
N ASP A 306 31.98 -16.54 30.30
CA ASP A 306 32.91 -15.42 30.30
C ASP A 306 32.45 -14.25 31.18
N GLY A 307 31.23 -14.33 31.73
CA GLY A 307 30.60 -13.30 32.56
C GLY A 307 30.40 -11.96 31.84
N ARG A 308 30.75 -11.83 30.56
CA ARG A 308 30.58 -10.57 29.82
C ARG A 308 29.16 -10.45 29.32
N ILE A 309 28.54 -9.30 29.58
CA ILE A 309 27.18 -9.00 29.15
C ILE A 309 27.13 -7.65 28.45
N TRP A 310 26.17 -7.51 27.55
CA TRP A 310 25.82 -6.26 26.89
C TRP A 310 24.58 -5.69 27.55
N LEU A 311 24.66 -4.41 27.92
CA LEU A 311 23.55 -3.59 28.36
C LEU A 311 23.38 -2.40 27.41
N GLU A 312 22.14 -1.95 27.28
CA GLU A 312 21.82 -0.79 26.44
C GLU A 312 22.28 0.49 27.15
N GLY A 313 23.01 1.37 26.44
CA GLY A 313 23.59 2.58 27.02
C GLY A 313 22.57 3.50 27.69
N GLU A 314 21.36 3.60 27.15
CA GLU A 314 20.27 4.44 27.69
C GLU A 314 19.72 3.90 29.03
N ASP A 315 19.81 2.59 29.27
CA ASP A 315 19.35 1.97 30.51
C ASP A 315 20.35 2.22 31.67
N LEU A 316 21.55 2.75 31.40
CA LEU A 316 22.63 2.95 32.38
C LEU A 316 22.47 4.20 33.26
N GLU A 317 21.45 5.05 33.03
CA GLU A 317 21.17 6.18 33.93
C GLU A 317 20.87 5.73 35.38
N LYS A 318 20.48 4.45 35.54
CA LYS A 318 20.16 3.85 36.82
C LYS A 318 21.19 2.78 37.15
N MET A 319 21.72 2.84 38.36
CA MET A 319 22.73 1.89 38.83
C MET A 319 22.11 0.58 39.31
N ASP A 320 20.85 0.57 39.74
CA ASP A 320 20.14 -0.63 40.19
C ASP A 320 19.14 -1.08 39.12
N LEU A 321 19.40 -2.25 38.51
CA LEU A 321 18.63 -2.78 37.39
C LEU A 321 18.23 -4.23 37.64
N ARG A 322 17.18 -4.70 36.97
CA ARG A 322 16.84 -6.13 36.89
C ARG A 322 17.09 -6.63 35.48
N LEU A 323 18.05 -7.54 35.33
CA LEU A 323 18.27 -8.28 34.10
C LEU A 323 17.04 -9.17 33.85
N LYS A 324 16.33 -8.91 32.74
CA LYS A 324 15.08 -9.62 32.39
C LYS A 324 15.29 -11.14 32.42
N GLU A 325 14.33 -11.86 33.00
CA GLU A 325 14.35 -13.33 33.20
C GLU A 325 15.54 -13.87 34.01
N PHE A 326 16.28 -13.01 34.74
CA PHE A 326 17.44 -13.46 35.52
C PHE A 326 17.53 -12.87 36.92
N ALA A 327 18.18 -11.72 37.11
CA ALA A 327 18.61 -11.27 38.42
C ALA A 327 18.60 -9.74 38.57
N ASP A 328 18.46 -9.29 39.81
CA ASP A 328 18.71 -7.92 40.22
C ASP A 328 20.22 -7.70 40.32
N VAL A 329 20.69 -6.60 39.72
CA VAL A 329 22.10 -6.22 39.67
C VAL A 329 22.30 -4.78 40.09
N ALA A 330 23.48 -4.50 40.66
CA ALA A 330 24.00 -3.16 40.90
C ALA A 330 25.20 -2.91 39.98
N LEU A 331 25.18 -1.79 39.26
CA LEU A 331 26.21 -1.38 38.32
C LEU A 331 27.25 -0.49 39.00
N HIS A 332 28.53 -0.80 38.83
CA HIS A 332 29.64 0.03 39.28
C HIS A 332 30.89 -0.24 38.43
N ASP A 333 31.52 0.80 37.86
CA ASP A 333 32.80 0.71 37.14
C ASP A 333 32.89 -0.44 36.11
N GLN A 334 31.86 -0.57 35.25
CA GLN A 334 31.71 -1.65 34.25
C GLN A 334 31.54 -3.06 34.84
N GLU A 335 31.25 -3.18 36.13
CA GLU A 335 30.78 -4.41 36.75
C GLU A 335 29.27 -4.37 36.97
N ALA A 336 28.60 -5.49 36.72
CA ALA A 336 27.22 -5.74 37.06
C ALA A 336 27.19 -6.80 38.16
N ARG A 337 27.12 -6.37 39.42
CA ARG A 337 27.15 -7.27 40.57
C ARG A 337 25.76 -7.84 40.84
N VAL A 338 25.62 -9.16 40.79
CA VAL A 338 24.38 -9.87 41.15
C VAL A 338 24.10 -9.70 42.63
N GLU A 339 22.93 -9.13 42.94
CA GLU A 339 22.46 -8.94 44.32
C GLU A 339 21.43 -10.00 44.73
N SER A 340 20.52 -10.35 43.82
CA SER A 340 19.45 -11.32 44.06
C SER A 340 18.95 -11.92 42.76
N ILE A 341 18.77 -13.24 42.70
CA ILE A 341 18.13 -13.92 41.57
C ILE A 341 16.63 -13.57 41.56
N GLU A 342 16.00 -13.68 42.73
CA GLU A 342 14.60 -13.29 42.92
C GLU A 342 14.43 -11.78 42.86
N ARG A 343 13.28 -11.33 42.37
CA ARG A 343 12.98 -9.90 42.29
C ARG A 343 12.79 -9.34 43.70
N SER A 344 13.67 -8.44 44.10
CA SER A 344 13.70 -7.86 45.44
C SER A 344 12.86 -6.58 45.55
N ASP A 345 12.72 -5.81 44.47
CA ASP A 345 12.02 -4.51 44.48
C ASP A 345 11.39 -4.12 43.11
N LYS A 346 11.07 -2.83 42.97
CA LYS A 346 10.49 -2.23 41.76
C LYS A 346 11.53 -1.61 40.81
N ARG A 347 12.81 -1.98 40.92
CA ARG A 347 13.84 -1.51 39.99
C ARG A 347 13.47 -1.82 38.54
N PRO A 348 13.92 -1.00 37.58
CA PRO A 348 13.60 -1.21 36.18
C PRO A 348 14.14 -2.54 35.70
N ILE A 349 13.31 -3.27 34.96
CA ILE A 349 13.75 -4.44 34.22
C ILE A 349 14.41 -3.93 32.94
N VAL A 350 15.52 -4.53 32.51
CA VAL A 350 16.23 -4.19 31.28
C VAL A 350 16.50 -5.45 30.47
N HIS A 351 16.52 -5.33 29.15
CA HIS A 351 16.97 -6.44 28.31
C HIS A 351 18.51 -6.41 28.26
N TRP A 352 19.11 -7.58 28.07
CA TRP A 352 20.55 -7.76 28.18
C TRP A 352 20.94 -9.00 27.39
N LEU A 353 22.21 -9.09 26.98
CA LEU A 353 22.68 -10.20 26.16
C LEU A 353 24.08 -10.64 26.56
N PRO A 354 24.34 -11.93 26.83
CA PRO A 354 25.70 -12.40 27.05
C PRO A 354 26.55 -12.20 25.80
N ALA A 355 27.76 -11.67 25.96
CA ALA A 355 28.65 -11.38 24.84
C ALA A 355 29.01 -12.64 24.04
N SER A 356 29.11 -13.79 24.71
CA SER A 356 29.34 -15.08 24.05
C SER A 356 28.19 -15.52 23.11
N GLN A 357 26.98 -14.97 23.29
CA GLN A 357 25.78 -15.26 22.49
C GLN A 357 25.44 -14.17 21.50
N SER A 358 26.25 -13.10 21.39
CA SER A 358 25.95 -11.97 20.51
C SER A 358 26.69 -12.02 19.18
N VAL A 359 26.17 -11.27 18.22
CA VAL A 359 26.82 -10.87 16.98
C VAL A 359 26.56 -9.38 16.76
N SER A 360 27.56 -8.64 16.27
CA SER A 360 27.35 -7.26 15.83
C SER A 360 26.32 -7.24 14.70
N ALA A 361 25.32 -6.39 14.84
CA ALA A 361 24.16 -6.37 13.97
C ALA A 361 23.63 -4.95 13.76
N VAL A 362 22.82 -4.79 12.73
CA VAL A 362 22.13 -3.54 12.40
C VAL A 362 20.62 -3.82 12.38
N VAL A 363 19.87 -2.99 13.11
CA VAL A 363 18.42 -2.92 12.98
C VAL A 363 18.08 -1.67 12.19
N LEU A 364 17.40 -1.88 11.08
CA LEU A 364 16.92 -0.83 10.18
C LEU A 364 15.53 -0.38 10.65
N SER A 365 15.27 0.93 10.56
CA SER A 365 13.94 1.51 10.78
C SER A 365 13.72 2.63 9.78
N THR A 366 12.49 3.15 9.70
CA THR A 366 12.18 4.35 8.91
C THR A 366 11.80 5.49 9.85
N LYS A 367 12.33 6.69 9.56
CA LYS A 367 12.02 7.93 10.28
C LYS A 367 12.17 9.13 9.35
N ASP A 368 11.17 10.00 9.29
CA ASP A 368 11.20 11.25 8.52
C ASP A 368 11.73 11.07 7.07
N ASP A 369 11.22 10.06 6.36
CA ASP A 369 11.62 9.69 4.98
C ASP A 369 13.09 9.25 4.81
N THR A 370 13.72 8.83 5.90
CA THR A 370 15.06 8.25 5.93
C THR A 370 15.04 6.83 6.48
N VAL A 371 16.01 6.02 6.06
CA VAL A 371 16.30 4.73 6.68
C VAL A 371 17.33 4.98 7.77
N VAL A 372 16.97 4.66 9.01
CA VAL A 372 17.85 4.76 10.17
C VAL A 372 18.51 3.41 10.39
N HIS A 373 19.82 3.44 10.67
CA HIS A 373 20.62 2.27 10.93
C HIS A 373 21.05 2.28 12.39
N THR A 374 20.50 1.39 13.18
CA THR A 374 20.82 1.28 14.60
C THR A 374 21.76 0.10 14.81
N GLU A 375 23.02 0.40 15.13
CA GLU A 375 24.04 -0.60 15.43
C GLU A 375 23.89 -1.13 16.87
N GLY A 376 24.18 -2.42 17.05
CA GLY A 376 24.10 -3.05 18.36
C GLY A 376 24.56 -4.49 18.36
N GLN A 377 24.19 -5.19 19.43
CA GLN A 377 24.50 -6.60 19.66
C GLN A 377 23.21 -7.41 19.61
N LEU A 378 23.11 -8.30 18.63
CA LEU A 378 21.95 -9.18 18.43
C LEU A 378 22.26 -10.58 18.94
N GLU A 379 21.27 -11.20 19.58
CA GLU A 379 21.32 -12.62 19.91
C GLU A 379 21.48 -13.49 18.66
N ARG A 380 22.47 -14.38 18.69
CA ARG A 380 22.66 -15.36 17.61
C ARG A 380 21.42 -16.22 17.42
N HIS A 381 20.84 -16.17 16.23
CA HIS A 381 19.65 -16.93 15.88
C HIS A 381 19.83 -17.76 14.62
N LYS A 382 18.84 -18.63 14.36
CA LYS A 382 18.73 -19.45 13.13
C LYS A 382 17.43 -19.18 12.36
N HIS A 383 16.71 -18.11 12.71
CA HIS A 383 15.51 -17.69 11.99
C HIS A 383 15.85 -17.36 10.54
N LYS A 384 14.97 -17.76 9.62
CA LYS A 384 15.14 -17.52 8.18
C LYS A 384 14.77 -16.08 7.85
N ALA A 385 15.32 -15.54 6.77
CA ALA A 385 14.86 -14.29 6.17
C ALA A 385 13.33 -14.31 5.99
N GLY A 386 12.68 -13.21 6.33
CA GLY A 386 11.23 -13.05 6.34
C GLY A 386 10.52 -13.47 7.64
N THR A 387 11.22 -14.08 8.60
CA THR A 387 10.64 -14.40 9.91
C THR A 387 10.38 -13.11 10.68
N ILE A 388 9.17 -12.95 11.22
CA ILE A 388 8.88 -11.87 12.17
C ILE A 388 9.31 -12.30 13.57
N VAL A 389 10.10 -11.47 14.23
CA VAL A 389 10.57 -11.66 15.61
C VAL A 389 10.15 -10.46 16.45
N GLN A 390 10.08 -10.64 17.77
CA GLN A 390 9.99 -9.52 18.69
C GLN A 390 11.37 -9.29 19.31
N LEU A 391 11.96 -8.14 19.02
CA LEU A 391 13.12 -7.62 19.71
C LEU A 391 12.67 -7.08 21.07
N GLU A 392 13.10 -7.75 22.14
CA GLU A 392 12.62 -7.45 23.50
C GLU A 392 12.84 -5.98 23.87
N ARG A 393 11.76 -5.28 24.26
CA ARG A 393 11.73 -3.83 24.56
C ARG A 393 12.07 -2.89 23.41
N VAL A 394 12.35 -3.40 22.21
CA VAL A 394 12.64 -2.57 21.02
C VAL A 394 11.43 -2.53 20.10
N GLY A 395 10.86 -3.69 19.74
CA GLY A 395 9.73 -3.74 18.81
C GLY A 395 9.63 -5.05 18.03
N TYR A 396 8.77 -5.08 17.02
CA TYR A 396 8.72 -6.20 16.07
C TYR A 396 9.59 -5.91 14.87
N ALA A 397 10.31 -6.92 14.41
CA ALA A 397 11.21 -6.80 13.27
C ALA A 397 11.07 -8.00 12.34
N ILE A 398 11.27 -7.77 11.05
CA ILE A 398 11.45 -8.83 10.05
C ILE A 398 12.94 -9.12 9.89
N VAL A 399 13.30 -10.40 9.92
CA VAL A 399 14.67 -10.86 9.69
C VAL A 399 15.02 -10.66 8.21
N ILE A 400 16.07 -9.90 7.91
CA ILE A 400 16.63 -9.80 6.56
C ILE A 400 17.71 -10.89 6.39
N ASP A 401 18.63 -10.95 7.34
CA ASP A 401 19.68 -11.98 7.42
C ASP A 401 20.06 -12.23 8.89
N ASN A 402 21.20 -12.90 9.15
CA ASN A 402 21.62 -13.27 10.51
C ASN A 402 22.12 -12.10 11.38
N ALA A 403 22.35 -10.92 10.79
CA ALA A 403 22.86 -9.72 11.44
C ALA A 403 22.12 -8.43 11.03
N THR A 404 21.12 -8.52 10.14
CA THR A 404 20.31 -7.39 9.71
C THR A 404 18.82 -7.69 9.91
N LEU A 405 18.11 -6.78 10.57
CA LEU A 405 16.65 -6.83 10.73
C LEU A 405 16.03 -5.47 10.37
N MET A 406 14.73 -5.45 10.08
CA MET A 406 13.98 -4.24 9.80
C MET A 406 12.78 -4.13 10.74
N LEU A 407 12.63 -3.00 11.46
CA LEU A 407 11.47 -2.75 12.32
C LEU A 407 10.18 -2.64 11.50
N CYS A 408 9.11 -3.24 12.02
CA CYS A 408 7.80 -3.20 11.39
C CYS A 408 7.10 -1.84 11.55
N HIS A 409 7.46 -1.08 12.57
CA HIS A 409 6.95 0.26 12.80
C HIS A 409 8.03 1.32 12.51
N GLU A 410 7.59 2.54 12.27
CA GLU A 410 8.49 3.70 12.28
C GLU A 410 8.94 4.00 13.71
N GLU A 411 10.10 4.61 13.84
CA GLU A 411 10.51 5.18 15.13
C GLU A 411 9.62 6.39 15.44
N SER A 412 9.04 6.44 16.64
CA SER A 412 8.29 7.60 17.10
C SER A 412 9.21 8.82 17.21
N GLN A 413 8.66 10.02 17.02
CA GLN A 413 9.39 11.27 17.22
C GLN A 413 9.76 11.54 18.69
N GLU A 414 9.31 10.71 19.63
CA GLU A 414 9.63 10.82 21.05
C GLU A 414 9.93 9.43 21.63
N GLN A 415 11.14 9.27 22.16
CA GLN A 415 11.45 8.54 23.39
C GLN A 415 12.37 9.44 24.22
#